data_AF-A0A517XQV0-F1
#
_entry.id   AF-A0A517XQV0-F1
#
_cell.length_a   1.000
_cell.length_b   1.000
_cell.length_c   1.000
_cell.angle_alpha   90.00
_cell.angle_beta   90.00
_cell.angle_gamma   90.00
#
_symmetry.space_group_name_H-M   'P 1'
#
loop_
_entity.id
_entity.type
_entity.pdbx_description
1 polymer ?
#
loop_
_entity_poly.entity_id
_entity_poly.type
_entity_poly.pdbx_seq_one_letter_code
_entity_poly.pdbx_strand_id
1 'polypeptide(L)'
;MGGDPFDPARIHPPGEPDPTPTRPPRHRPGEPFLRGPIPWAWVTTAAALPGKALAVGLVLWREAGCVNRRTVRVTLARLAGPRLSADAARRGVRALERAGLVSVELRPGCGLVVTLNDAPAG
;
A
#
# COMPACT_ATOMS: atom_id res chain seq x y z
N MET A 1 43.42 -4.46 48.89
CA MET A 1 43.56 -4.77 47.45
C MET A 1 42.30 -4.27 46.75
N GLY A 2 42.30 -3.00 46.32
CA GLY A 2 41.19 -2.40 45.59
C GLY A 2 41.72 -2.00 44.22
N GLY A 3 41.14 -2.53 43.16
CA GLY A 3 41.50 -2.15 41.79
C GLY A 3 41.15 -0.68 41.53
N ASP A 4 41.93 -0.03 40.68
CA ASP A 4 41.78 1.37 40.29
C ASP A 4 40.35 1.62 39.74
N PRO A 5 39.56 2.52 40.35
CA PRO A 5 38.22 2.85 39.88
C PRO A 5 38.20 3.52 38.49
N PHE A 6 39.34 4.00 37.99
CA PHE A 6 39.49 4.66 36.69
C PHE A 6 40.35 3.86 35.71
N ASP A 7 40.34 2.54 35.81
CA ASP A 7 41.01 1.66 34.84
C ASP A 7 40.46 1.88 33.40
N PRO A 8 41.22 2.52 32.49
CA PRO A 8 40.75 2.85 31.15
C PRO A 8 40.58 1.59 30.28
N ALA A 9 41.16 0.45 30.67
CA ALA A 9 40.96 -0.82 29.96
C ALA A 9 39.54 -1.37 30.12
N ARG A 10 38.73 -0.82 31.03
CA ARG A 10 37.30 -1.17 31.23
C ARG A 10 36.35 -0.31 30.41
N ILE A 11 36.85 0.76 29.78
CA ILE A 11 36.05 1.64 28.93
C ILE A 11 35.94 0.99 27.55
N HIS A 12 34.94 0.13 27.38
CA HIS A 12 34.52 -0.27 26.05
C HIS A 12 33.87 0.94 25.37
N PRO A 13 34.28 1.33 24.15
CA PRO A 13 33.51 2.29 23.38
C PRO A 13 32.08 1.75 23.23
N PRO A 14 31.04 2.61 23.27
CA PRO A 14 29.70 2.17 22.93
C PRO A 14 29.78 1.47 21.57
N GLY A 15 29.33 0.22 21.52
CA GLY A 15 29.38 -0.59 20.31
C GLY A 15 28.85 0.22 19.13
N GLU A 16 29.63 0.26 18.06
CA GLU A 16 29.32 1.04 16.87
C GLU A 16 27.90 0.69 16.42
N PRO A 17 27.03 1.70 16.17
CA PRO A 17 25.65 1.43 15.81
C PRO A 17 25.62 0.57 14.54
N ASP A 18 24.83 -0.50 14.58
CA ASP A 18 24.63 -1.43 13.47
C ASP A 18 24.34 -0.61 12.19
N PRO A 19 25.06 -0.84 11.06
CA PRO A 19 24.94 -0.02 9.87
C PRO A 19 23.47 0.11 9.45
N THR A 20 22.98 1.35 9.44
CA THR A 20 21.61 1.65 9.03
C THR A 20 21.36 1.15 7.60
N PRO A 21 20.28 0.39 7.36
CA PRO A 21 20.00 -0.16 6.04
C PRO A 21 19.87 0.96 5.01
N THR A 22 20.71 0.94 3.98
CA THR A 22 20.78 1.96 2.91
C THR A 22 19.63 1.88 1.90
N ARG A 23 18.88 0.76 1.91
CA ARG A 23 17.82 0.48 0.93
C ARG A 23 16.46 0.41 1.62
N PRO A 24 15.37 0.79 0.92
CA PRO A 24 14.02 0.58 1.44
C PRO A 24 13.77 -0.88 1.80
N PRO A 25 12.96 -1.15 2.85
CA PRO A 25 12.56 -2.50 3.20
C PRO A 25 11.97 -3.25 2.01
N ARG A 26 12.31 -4.53 1.89
CA ARG A 26 11.74 -5.45 0.89
C ARG A 26 10.78 -6.41 1.58
N HIS A 27 9.75 -6.83 0.84
CA HIS A 27 8.86 -7.90 1.28
C HIS A 27 9.62 -9.21 1.40
N ARG A 28 9.22 -10.06 2.36
CA ARG A 28 9.78 -11.40 2.52
C ARG A 28 9.12 -12.39 1.55
N PRO A 29 9.74 -13.56 1.29
CA PRO A 29 9.09 -14.62 0.52
C PRO A 29 7.72 -14.97 1.11
N GLY A 30 6.69 -14.97 0.26
CA GLY A 30 5.31 -15.27 0.65
C GLY A 30 4.51 -14.08 1.21
N GLU A 31 5.14 -12.92 1.46
CA GLU A 31 4.42 -11.73 1.91
C GLU A 31 3.70 -11.02 0.75
N PRO A 32 2.47 -10.51 0.98
CA PRO A 32 1.81 -9.66 0.01
C PRO A 32 2.62 -8.40 -0.28
N PHE A 33 2.79 -8.07 -1.55
CA PHE A 33 3.42 -6.83 -2.00
C PHE A 33 2.58 -6.13 -3.07
N LEU A 34 2.88 -4.87 -3.30
CA LEU A 34 2.26 -4.08 -4.36
C LEU A 34 3.11 -4.21 -5.63
N ARG A 35 2.54 -4.78 -6.69
CA ARG A 35 3.21 -4.90 -7.99
C ARG A 35 3.17 -3.55 -8.71
N GLY A 36 4.32 -3.05 -9.14
CA GLY A 36 4.42 -1.86 -10.01
C GLY A 36 4.39 -2.19 -11.51
N PRO A 37 4.42 -1.18 -12.40
CA PRO A 37 4.49 0.26 -12.12
C PRO A 37 3.12 0.89 -11.85
N ILE A 38 3.05 1.75 -10.83
CA ILE A 38 1.88 2.60 -10.57
C ILE A 38 2.27 4.02 -10.97
N PRO A 39 1.60 4.66 -11.94
CA PRO A 39 1.92 6.01 -12.35
C PRO A 39 1.85 6.99 -11.17
N TRP A 40 2.86 7.84 -11.01
CA TRP A 40 2.90 8.78 -9.89
C TRP A 40 1.71 9.74 -9.88
N ALA A 41 1.30 10.25 -11.04
CA ALA A 41 0.12 11.10 -11.19
C ALA A 41 -1.18 10.41 -10.73
N TRP A 42 -1.29 9.09 -10.90
CA TRP A 42 -2.41 8.31 -10.38
C TRP A 42 -2.41 8.31 -8.85
N VAL A 43 -1.23 8.10 -8.24
CA VAL A 43 -1.06 8.09 -6.78
C VAL A 43 -1.39 9.46 -6.18
N THR A 44 -0.86 10.54 -6.74
CA THR A 44 -1.10 11.90 -6.24
C THR A 44 -2.56 12.30 -6.36
N THR A 45 -3.21 11.96 -7.48
CA THR A 45 -4.65 12.21 -7.66
C THR A 45 -5.46 11.43 -6.64
N ALA A 46 -5.16 10.14 -6.43
CA ALA A 46 -5.84 9.31 -5.44
C ALA A 46 -5.60 9.80 -3.99
N ALA A 47 -4.42 10.34 -3.69
CA ALA A 47 -4.06 10.87 -2.38
C ALA A 47 -4.80 12.18 -2.05
N ALA A 48 -5.15 12.98 -3.05
CA ALA A 48 -5.95 14.19 -2.88
C ALA A 48 -7.43 13.92 -2.59
N LEU A 49 -7.91 12.69 -2.81
CA LEU A 49 -9.30 12.32 -2.59
C LEU A 49 -9.61 12.09 -1.10
N PRO A 50 -10.85 12.39 -0.65
CA PRO A 50 -11.21 12.28 0.75
C PRO A 50 -11.26 10.82 1.25
N GLY A 51 -11.06 10.67 2.56
CA GLY A 51 -11.27 9.40 3.25
C GLY A 51 -10.19 8.36 2.99
N LYS A 52 -10.57 7.19 2.47
CA LYS A 52 -9.67 6.03 2.29
C LYS A 52 -9.48 5.67 0.80
N ALA A 53 -9.69 6.63 -0.09
CA ALA A 53 -9.59 6.42 -1.54
C ALA A 53 -8.23 5.85 -1.96
N LEU A 54 -7.12 6.45 -1.53
CA LEU A 54 -5.78 5.92 -1.81
C LEU A 54 -5.61 4.48 -1.31
N ALA A 55 -6.01 4.19 -0.07
CA ALA A 55 -5.89 2.84 0.49
C ALA A 55 -6.67 1.79 -0.32
N VAL A 56 -7.91 2.11 -0.71
CA VAL A 56 -8.72 1.27 -1.62
C VAL A 56 -8.01 1.08 -2.95
N GLY A 57 -7.45 2.16 -3.49
CA GLY A 57 -6.67 2.17 -4.72
C GLY A 57 -5.48 1.22 -4.70
N LEU A 58 -4.69 1.25 -3.63
CA LEU A 58 -3.54 0.35 -3.46
C LEU A 58 -3.96 -1.12 -3.39
N VAL A 59 -5.09 -1.43 -2.76
CA VAL A 59 -5.64 -2.79 -2.75
C VAL A 59 -6.04 -3.22 -4.17
N LEU A 60 -6.69 -2.34 -4.94
CA LEU A 60 -7.05 -2.63 -6.34
C LEU A 60 -5.80 -2.89 -7.21
N TRP A 61 -4.76 -2.07 -7.09
CA TRP A 61 -3.49 -2.26 -7.78
C TRP A 61 -2.80 -3.58 -7.38
N ARG A 62 -2.82 -3.94 -6.09
CA ARG A 62 -2.33 -5.24 -5.63
C ARG A 62 -3.10 -6.37 -6.31
N GLU A 63 -4.43 -6.34 -6.29
CA GLU A 63 -5.27 -7.39 -6.89
C GLU A 63 -5.03 -7.50 -8.41
N ALA A 64 -4.95 -6.36 -9.11
CA ALA A 64 -4.62 -6.30 -10.53
C ALA A 64 -3.24 -6.92 -10.82
N GLY A 65 -2.26 -6.62 -9.96
CA GLY A 65 -0.93 -7.19 -10.03
C GLY A 65 -0.86 -8.68 -9.69
N CYS A 66 -1.75 -9.19 -8.82
CA CYS A 66 -1.84 -10.62 -8.52
C CYS A 66 -2.35 -11.42 -9.72
N VAL A 67 -3.35 -10.92 -10.44
CA VAL A 67 -3.91 -11.60 -11.62
C VAL A 67 -3.27 -11.20 -12.94
N ASN A 68 -2.36 -10.22 -12.92
CA ASN A 68 -1.73 -9.61 -14.08
C ASN A 68 -2.76 -9.07 -15.12
N ARG A 69 -3.81 -8.40 -14.64
CA ARG A 69 -4.88 -7.83 -15.48
C ARG A 69 -5.30 -6.45 -14.96
N ARG A 70 -5.62 -5.55 -15.89
CA ARG A 70 -6.13 -4.20 -15.60
C ARG A 70 -7.54 -4.23 -14.97
N THR A 71 -8.35 -5.21 -15.33
CA THR A 71 -9.71 -5.40 -14.82
C THR A 71 -9.74 -6.57 -13.84
N VAL A 72 -10.27 -6.31 -12.65
CA VAL A 72 -10.37 -7.28 -11.55
C VAL A 72 -11.78 -7.40 -11.03
N ARG A 73 -12.15 -8.61 -10.61
CA ARG A 73 -13.38 -8.86 -9.86
C ARG A 73 -13.06 -8.82 -8.39
N VAL A 74 -13.69 -7.89 -7.68
CA VAL A 74 -13.48 -7.70 -6.25
C VAL A 74 -14.81 -7.60 -5.52
N THR A 75 -14.87 -8.21 -4.34
CA THR A 75 -15.98 -7.98 -3.41
C THR A 75 -15.62 -6.81 -2.51
N LEU A 76 -16.63 -6.12 -1.98
CA LEU A 76 -16.40 -5.09 -0.97
C LEU A 76 -15.73 -5.64 0.29
N ALA A 77 -16.00 -6.90 0.65
CA ALA A 77 -15.32 -7.59 1.73
C ALA A 77 -13.82 -7.79 1.45
N ARG A 78 -13.43 -8.02 0.19
CA ARG A 78 -12.02 -8.14 -0.20
C ARG A 78 -11.30 -6.80 -0.23
N LEU A 79 -12.01 -5.73 -0.61
CA LEU A 79 -11.50 -4.36 -0.51
C LEU A 79 -11.40 -3.90 0.95
N ALA A 80 -12.38 -4.30 1.77
CA ALA A 80 -12.43 -4.11 3.21
C ALA A 80 -11.43 -5.04 3.90
N GLY A 81 -10.16 -4.62 3.96
CA GLY A 81 -9.17 -5.32 4.79
C GLY A 81 -9.47 -5.18 6.29
N PRO A 82 -8.62 -5.76 7.17
CA PRO A 82 -8.81 -5.75 8.62
C PRO A 82 -8.96 -4.36 9.26
N ARG A 83 -8.55 -3.30 8.55
CA ARG A 83 -8.57 -1.91 9.02
C ARG A 83 -9.45 -0.98 8.16
N LEU A 84 -10.20 -1.52 7.20
CA LEU A 84 -11.08 -0.75 6.32
C LEU A 84 -12.50 -1.30 6.40
N SER A 85 -13.46 -0.48 6.84
CA SER A 85 -14.87 -0.89 6.82
C SER A 85 -15.40 -1.00 5.39
N ALA A 86 -16.42 -1.84 5.20
CA ALA A 86 -17.09 -1.96 3.90
C ALA A 86 -17.63 -0.62 3.37
N ASP A 87 -18.11 0.26 4.25
CA ASP A 87 -18.57 1.60 3.87
C ASP A 87 -17.42 2.52 3.45
N ALA A 88 -16.27 2.45 4.13
CA ALA A 88 -15.09 3.18 3.71
C ALA A 88 -14.56 2.68 2.37
N ALA A 89 -14.63 1.36 2.12
CA ALA A 89 -14.31 0.77 0.82
C ALA A 89 -15.27 1.27 -0.27
N ARG A 90 -16.59 1.23 -0.03
CA ARG A 90 -17.61 1.76 -0.96
C ARG A 90 -17.37 3.23 -1.28
N ARG A 91 -17.15 4.07 -0.25
CA ARG A 91 -16.89 5.50 -0.44
C ARG A 91 -15.60 5.75 -1.22
N GLY A 92 -14.54 4.99 -0.92
CA GLY A 92 -13.26 5.08 -1.62
C GLY A 92 -13.38 4.68 -3.10
N VAL A 93 -14.06 3.58 -3.41
CA VAL A 93 -14.32 3.16 -4.80
C VAL A 93 -15.08 4.25 -5.56
N ARG A 94 -16.14 4.80 -4.98
CA ARG A 94 -16.91 5.90 -5.59
C ARG A 94 -16.06 7.16 -5.79
N ALA A 95 -15.17 7.48 -4.85
CA ALA A 95 -14.28 8.63 -4.99
C ALA A 95 -13.29 8.45 -6.15
N LEU A 96 -12.67 7.27 -6.24
CA LEU A 96 -11.75 6.93 -7.33
C LEU A 96 -12.46 6.94 -8.69
N GLU A 97 -13.68 6.41 -8.75
CA GLU A 97 -14.47 6.38 -9.98
C GLU A 97 -14.84 7.79 -10.46
N ARG A 98 -15.33 8.66 -9.56
CA ARG A 98 -15.61 10.06 -9.89
C ARG A 98 -14.37 10.84 -10.35
N ALA A 99 -13.19 10.47 -9.86
CA ALA A 99 -11.92 11.05 -10.28
C ALA A 99 -11.38 10.47 -11.60
N GLY A 100 -12.10 9.52 -12.23
CA GLY A 100 -11.69 8.86 -13.46
C GLY A 100 -10.53 7.88 -13.29
N LEU A 101 -10.09 7.60 -12.06
CA LEU A 101 -8.95 6.72 -11.78
C LEU A 101 -9.28 5.23 -11.94
N VAL A 102 -10.55 4.89 -11.80
CA VAL A 102 -11.09 3.54 -12.01
C VAL A 102 -12.47 3.62 -12.68
N SER A 103 -12.87 2.55 -13.34
CA SER A 103 -14.23 2.35 -13.84
C SER A 103 -14.86 1.15 -13.13
N VAL A 104 -16.12 1.26 -12.70
CA VAL A 104 -16.78 0.22 -11.91
C VAL A 104 -18.06 -0.26 -12.60
N GLU A 105 -18.19 -1.58 -12.74
CA GLU A 105 -19.41 -2.23 -13.20
C GLU A 105 -19.94 -3.15 -12.10
N LEU A 106 -21.23 -3.03 -11.79
CA LEU A 106 -21.93 -3.93 -10.89
C LEU A 106 -22.45 -5.12 -11.69
N ARG A 107 -21.94 -6.32 -11.42
CA ARG A 107 -22.47 -7.54 -12.03
C ARG A 107 -23.31 -8.32 -11.03
N PRO A 108 -24.59 -8.62 -11.35
CA PRO A 108 -25.44 -9.46 -10.52
C PRO A 108 -24.74 -10.79 -10.20
N GLY A 109 -24.66 -11.14 -8.91
CA GLY A 109 -24.06 -12.40 -8.44
C GLY A 109 -22.53 -12.51 -8.52
N CYS A 110 -21.80 -11.53 -9.07
CA CYS A 110 -20.35 -11.64 -9.31
C CYS A 110 -19.48 -10.62 -8.56
N GLY A 111 -20.06 -9.63 -7.89
CA GLY A 111 -19.34 -8.55 -7.20
C GLY A 111 -19.05 -7.34 -8.09
N LEU A 112 -18.13 -6.47 -7.65
CA LEU A 112 -17.70 -5.29 -8.42
C LEU A 112 -16.65 -5.72 -9.45
N VAL A 113 -16.88 -5.40 -10.71
CA VAL A 113 -15.85 -5.46 -11.74
C VAL A 113 -15.21 -4.07 -11.80
N VAL A 114 -13.93 -3.98 -11.44
CA VAL A 114 -13.21 -2.71 -11.38
C VAL A 114 -12.07 -2.73 -12.39
N THR A 115 -12.00 -1.70 -13.23
CA THR A 115 -10.95 -1.50 -14.23
C THR A 115 -10.09 -0.31 -13.80
N LEU A 116 -8.76 -0.49 -13.74
CA LEU A 116 -7.83 0.61 -13.50
C LEU A 116 -7.68 1.45 -14.78
N ASN A 117 -7.86 2.76 -14.67
CA ASN A 117 -7.67 3.67 -15.81
C ASN A 117 -6.25 4.23 -15.84
N ASP A 118 -5.86 4.77 -16.98
CA ASP A 118 -4.62 5.54 -17.09
C ASP A 118 -4.67 6.77 -16.19
N ALA A 119 -3.50 7.22 -15.73
CA ALA A 119 -3.43 8.43 -14.92
C ALA A 119 -3.96 9.62 -15.74
N PRO A 120 -4.74 10.54 -15.13
CA PRO A 120 -5.10 11.77 -15.81
C PRO A 120 -3.81 12.49 -16.23
N ALA A 121 -3.81 13.04 -17.44
CA ALA A 121 -2.74 13.93 -17.88
C ALA A 121 -2.73 15.13 -16.92
N GLY A 122 -1.57 15.40 -16.32
CA GLY A 122 -1.37 16.51 -15.40
C GLY A 122 -1.46 17.87 -16.09
#